data_AF-A0A7X8R531-F1
#
_entry.id   AF-A0A7X8R531-F1
#
_cell.length_a   1.000
_cell.length_b   1.000
_cell.length_c   1.000
_cell.angle_alpha   90.00
_cell.angle_beta   90.00
_cell.angle_gamma   90.00
#
_symmetry.space_group_name_H-M   'P 1'
#
loop_
_entity.id
_entity.type
_entity.pdbx_description
1 polymer ?
#
loop_
_entity_poly.entity_id
_entity_poly.type
_entity_poly.pdbx_seq_one_letter_code
_entity_poly.pdbx_strand_id
1 'polypeptide(L)'
;MSDPINRRSFLARAATGLGTLSFSREISAGSRPLSGNRKKLFATTDYTDNIANGLFTRAHLDRLHEYLKAMGVTRHQWIVDTIWNLYEGPFDLLAEAVQSAHRHGLEFYAEINPFEGGGFTDVLPHSLPTPDR
;
A
#
# COMPACT_ATOMS: atom_id res chain seq x y z
N MET A 1 5.75 24.72 25.88
CA MET A 1 4.90 23.52 25.71
C MET A 1 4.04 23.77 24.48
N SER A 2 4.20 22.99 23.42
CA SER A 2 3.41 23.11 22.19
C SER A 2 2.16 22.24 22.31
N ASP A 3 0.99 22.84 22.10
CA ASP A 3 -0.28 22.11 22.13
C ASP A 3 -0.34 21.02 21.05
N PRO A 4 -0.94 19.85 21.36
CA PRO A 4 -1.11 18.78 20.37
C PRO A 4 -2.05 19.23 19.24
N ILE A 5 -1.62 19.03 18.00
CA ILE A 5 -2.39 19.46 16.81
C ILE A 5 -3.68 18.61 16.70
N ASN A 6 -4.83 19.27 16.87
CA ASN A 6 -6.15 18.68 16.67
C ASN A 6 -6.39 18.37 15.17
N ARG A 7 -6.99 17.21 14.86
CA ARG A 7 -7.38 16.76 13.51
C ARG A 7 -8.14 17.83 12.71
N ARG A 8 -9.02 18.59 13.36
CA ARG A 8 -9.79 19.67 12.73
C ARG A 8 -8.88 20.82 12.28
N SER A 9 -7.90 21.17 13.11
CA SER A 9 -6.89 22.19 12.82
C SER A 9 -5.94 21.74 11.71
N PHE A 10 -5.61 20.45 11.64
CA PHE A 10 -4.81 19.87 10.56
C PHE A 10 -5.54 19.95 9.21
N LEU A 11 -6.78 19.48 9.14
CA LEU A 11 -7.57 19.49 7.90
C LEU A 11 -7.84 20.92 7.39
N ALA A 12 -8.12 21.86 8.31
CA ALA A 12 -8.29 23.26 7.94
C ALA A 12 -7.01 23.89 7.38
N ARG A 13 -5.83 23.54 7.90
CA ARG A 13 -4.54 24.04 7.38
C ARG A 13 -4.13 23.38 6.06
N ALA A 14 -4.51 22.12 5.84
CA ALA A 14 -4.30 21.45 4.56
C ALA A 14 -5.18 22.06 3.46
N ALA A 15 -6.45 22.35 3.77
CA ALA A 15 -7.40 22.93 2.82
C ALA A 15 -7.04 24.37 2.37
N THR A 16 -6.34 25.15 3.21
CA THR A 16 -5.93 26.52 2.88
C THR A 16 -4.58 26.61 2.14
N GLY A 17 -3.97 25.48 1.75
CA GLY A 17 -2.69 25.46 1.02
C GLY A 17 -1.46 25.87 1.85
N LEU A 18 -1.65 26.29 3.11
CA LEU A 18 -0.57 26.59 4.06
C LEU A 18 0.12 25.32 4.60
N GLY A 19 -0.55 24.16 4.54
CA GLY A 19 0.04 22.88 4.91
C GLY A 19 1.23 22.47 4.03
N THR A 20 1.23 22.86 2.76
CA THR A 20 2.25 22.48 1.77
C THR A 20 3.61 23.11 2.08
N LEU A 21 3.64 24.35 2.57
CA LEU A 21 4.90 25.05 2.90
C LEU A 21 5.52 24.60 4.22
N SER A 22 4.70 24.14 5.18
CA SER A 22 5.19 23.57 6.44
C SER A 22 5.79 22.17 6.26
N PHE A 23 5.32 21.41 5.27
CA PHE A 23 5.80 20.05 5.02
C PHE A 23 7.19 20.05 4.34
N SER A 24 7.45 21.01 3.44
CA SER A 24 8.73 21.13 2.74
C SER A 24 9.92 21.43 3.64
N ARG A 25 9.71 22.08 4.79
CA ARG A 25 10.81 22.46 5.70
C ARG A 25 11.24 21.32 6.64
N GLU A 26 10.33 20.39 6.95
CA GLU A 26 10.61 19.20 7.77
C GLU A 26 11.37 18.12 6.98
N ILE A 27 11.15 18.03 5.66
CA ILE A 27 11.84 17.04 4.79
C ILE A 27 13.35 17.36 4.63
N SER A 28 13.76 18.63 4.74
CA SER A 28 15.18 19.04 4.65
C SER A 28 15.96 18.87 5.96
N ALA A 29 15.30 18.59 7.09
CA ALA A 29 15.98 18.31 8.35
C ALA A 29 16.31 16.82 8.43
N GLY A 30 17.60 16.50 8.31
CA GLY A 30 18.15 15.15 8.21
C GLY A 30 17.43 14.07 9.03
N SER A 31 17.23 12.94 8.36
CA SER A 31 16.71 11.68 8.88
C SER A 31 17.50 11.18 10.10
N ARG A 32 17.12 11.68 11.28
CA ARG A 32 17.44 11.01 12.55
C ARG A 32 16.62 9.72 12.66
N PRO A 33 17.20 8.60 13.10
CA PRO A 33 16.42 7.39 13.38
C PRO A 33 15.50 7.70 14.56
N LEU A 34 14.20 7.74 14.29
CA LEU A 34 13.18 8.05 15.28
C LEU A 34 12.95 6.83 16.18
N SER A 35 13.73 6.77 17.27
CA SER A 35 13.55 5.83 18.37
C SER A 35 12.33 6.24 19.21
N GLY A 36 11.19 5.63 18.94
CA GLY A 36 9.98 5.71 19.77
C GLY A 36 8.91 4.78 19.22
N ASN A 37 8.02 4.28 20.11
CA ASN A 37 6.86 3.43 19.79
C ASN A 37 5.88 4.15 18.82
N ARG A 38 6.27 4.28 17.55
CA ARG A 38 5.43 4.87 16.50
C ARG A 38 4.45 3.82 16.01
N LYS A 39 3.18 4.21 15.87
CA LYS A 39 2.15 3.41 15.21
C LYS A 39 2.66 3.03 13.82
N LYS A 40 2.57 1.75 13.47
CA LYS A 40 2.92 1.27 12.13
C LYS A 40 1.86 1.79 11.14
N LEU A 41 2.32 2.35 10.02
CA LEU A 41 1.45 2.70 8.90
C LEU A 41 1.43 1.55 7.91
N PHE A 42 0.22 1.09 7.58
CA PHE A 42 -0.04 0.04 6.61
C PHE A 42 -0.78 0.64 5.42
N ALA A 43 -0.46 0.15 4.22
CA ALA A 43 -1.17 0.51 3.01
C ALA A 43 -1.75 -0.76 2.38
N THR A 44 -3.02 -0.71 2.03
CA THR A 44 -3.71 -1.78 1.30
C THR A 44 -3.91 -1.32 -0.14
N THR A 45 -3.56 -2.17 -1.11
CA THR A 45 -3.70 -1.86 -2.53
C THR A 45 -4.38 -3.01 -3.28
N ASP A 46 -4.99 -2.65 -4.38
CA ASP A 46 -5.35 -3.52 -5.49
C ASP A 46 -4.49 -3.09 -6.69
N TYR A 47 -3.69 -4.00 -7.24
CA TYR A 47 -2.75 -3.64 -8.30
C TYR A 47 -3.44 -3.23 -9.59
N THR A 48 -4.58 -3.84 -9.92
CA THR A 48 -5.31 -3.52 -11.14
C THR A 48 -5.81 -2.08 -11.10
N ASP A 49 -6.32 -1.64 -9.95
CA ASP A 49 -6.81 -0.27 -9.76
C ASP A 49 -5.70 0.75 -9.46
N ASN A 50 -4.67 0.38 -8.68
CA ASN A 50 -3.70 1.34 -8.16
C ASN A 50 -2.46 1.50 -9.02
N ILE A 51 -2.17 0.53 -9.89
CA ILE A 51 -1.00 0.56 -10.77
C ILE A 51 -1.42 0.81 -12.21
N ALA A 52 -2.24 -0.07 -12.79
CA ALA A 52 -2.76 0.05 -14.16
C ALA A 52 -3.81 -1.03 -14.46
N ASN A 53 -4.81 -0.70 -15.27
CA ASN A 53 -5.70 -1.65 -15.93
C ASN A 53 -4.96 -2.38 -17.08
N GLY A 54 -3.97 -3.22 -16.79
CA GLY A 54 -3.26 -4.01 -17.79
C GLY A 54 -1.95 -4.65 -17.31
N LEU A 55 -1.13 -5.13 -18.26
CA LEU A 55 0.07 -5.92 -17.98
C LEU A 55 1.08 -5.19 -17.07
N PHE A 56 1.38 -5.80 -15.93
CA PHE A 56 2.37 -5.29 -14.98
C PHE A 56 3.80 -5.34 -15.54
N THR A 57 4.60 -4.34 -15.15
CA THR A 57 6.04 -4.35 -15.36
C THR A 57 6.75 -4.27 -14.00
N ARG A 58 7.99 -4.75 -13.92
CA ARG A 58 8.82 -4.62 -12.70
C ARG A 58 8.95 -3.17 -12.24
N ALA A 59 9.02 -2.23 -13.19
CA ALA A 59 9.15 -0.80 -12.89
C ALA A 59 7.91 -0.24 -12.19
N HIS A 60 6.72 -0.77 -12.51
CA HIS A 60 5.50 -0.36 -11.84
C HIS A 60 5.48 -0.77 -10.36
N LEU A 61 5.85 -2.02 -10.06
CA LEU A 61 5.96 -2.53 -8.69
C LEU A 61 6.99 -1.73 -7.88
N ASP A 62 8.14 -1.44 -8.50
CA ASP A 62 9.22 -0.73 -7.83
C ASP A 62 8.83 0.71 -7.47
N ARG A 63 8.19 1.43 -8.39
CA ARG A 63 7.68 2.78 -8.14
C ARG A 63 6.58 2.80 -7.08
N LEU A 64 5.69 1.81 -7.06
CA LEU A 64 4.69 1.70 -6.02
C LEU A 64 5.35 1.55 -4.65
N HIS A 65 6.29 0.63 -4.48
CA HIS A 65 6.96 0.41 -3.20
C HIS A 65 7.84 1.59 -2.78
N GLU A 66 8.52 2.25 -3.72
CA GLU A 66 9.22 3.51 -3.48
C GLU A 66 8.27 4.58 -2.93
N TYR A 67 7.11 4.75 -3.56
CA TYR A 67 6.09 5.70 -3.14
C TYR A 67 5.53 5.38 -1.74
N LEU A 68 5.16 4.12 -1.49
CA LEU A 68 4.69 3.67 -0.18
C LEU A 68 5.75 3.93 0.90
N LYS A 69 7.02 3.62 0.61
CA LYS A 69 8.14 3.89 1.53
C LYS A 69 8.29 5.38 1.81
N ALA A 70 8.20 6.23 0.79
CA ALA A 70 8.29 7.67 0.93
C ALA A 70 7.18 8.25 1.84
N MET A 71 5.99 7.64 1.85
CA MET A 71 4.90 7.98 2.76
C MET A 71 5.11 7.49 4.21
N GLY A 72 6.18 6.74 4.48
CA GLY A 72 6.43 6.14 5.79
C GLY A 72 5.62 4.87 6.05
N VAL A 73 5.11 4.22 4.99
CA VAL A 73 4.49 2.90 5.10
C VAL A 73 5.55 1.89 5.57
N THR A 74 5.11 0.98 6.42
CA THR A 74 5.94 -0.09 7.00
C THR A 74 5.51 -1.48 6.53
N ARG A 75 4.25 -1.61 6.10
CA ARG A 75 3.70 -2.83 5.50
C ARG A 75 2.82 -2.49 4.30
N HIS A 76 3.03 -3.22 3.23
CA HIS A 76 2.14 -3.27 2.10
C HIS A 76 1.28 -4.53 2.17
N GLN A 77 -0.03 -4.34 2.12
CA GLN A 77 -1.04 -5.37 1.98
C GLN A 77 -1.58 -5.30 0.55
N TRP A 78 -1.32 -6.33 -0.23
CA TRP A 78 -1.86 -6.44 -1.57
C TRP A 78 -3.08 -7.35 -1.54
N ILE A 79 -4.23 -6.80 -1.87
CA ILE A 79 -5.45 -7.57 -2.11
C ILE A 79 -5.27 -8.28 -3.45
N VAL A 80 -5.03 -9.58 -3.39
CA VAL A 80 -4.82 -10.41 -4.58
C VAL A 80 -6.17 -10.75 -5.18
N ASP A 81 -6.38 -10.29 -6.40
CA ASP A 81 -7.50 -10.69 -7.22
C ASP A 81 -7.18 -11.97 -8.00
N THR A 82 -8.00 -13.00 -7.82
CA THR A 82 -7.78 -14.31 -8.46
C THR A 82 -8.07 -14.32 -9.96
N ILE A 83 -8.82 -13.33 -10.46
CA ILE A 83 -9.20 -13.19 -11.88
C ILE A 83 -8.13 -12.37 -12.60
N TRP A 84 -7.79 -11.21 -12.06
CA TRP A 84 -6.94 -10.21 -12.72
C TRP A 84 -5.47 -10.32 -12.33
N ASN A 85 -5.12 -10.74 -11.12
CA ASN A 85 -3.71 -10.73 -10.70
C ASN A 85 -2.98 -12.06 -10.88
N LEU A 86 -3.68 -13.19 -10.78
CA LEU A 86 -3.04 -14.51 -10.86
C LEU A 86 -2.60 -14.90 -12.29
N TYR A 87 -3.11 -14.21 -13.32
CA TYR A 87 -2.87 -14.54 -14.73
C TYR A 87 -2.20 -13.42 -15.54
N GLU A 88 -1.84 -12.29 -14.93
CA GLU A 88 -1.36 -11.12 -15.67
C GLU A 88 0.15 -10.88 -15.50
N GLY A 89 0.88 -11.05 -16.60
CA GLY A 89 2.28 -10.60 -16.74
C GLY A 89 3.23 -11.67 -17.31
N PRO A 90 4.36 -11.27 -17.91
CA PRO A 90 5.36 -12.21 -18.43
C PRO A 90 6.27 -12.82 -17.35
N PHE A 91 5.92 -12.67 -16.07
CA PHE A 91 6.74 -13.07 -14.93
C PHE A 91 5.86 -13.47 -13.74
N ASP A 92 6.47 -14.11 -12.75
CA ASP A 92 5.85 -14.39 -11.46
C ASP A 92 5.61 -13.09 -10.69
N LEU A 93 4.39 -12.57 -10.80
CA LEU A 93 4.00 -11.28 -10.25
C LEU A 93 4.17 -11.23 -8.73
N LEU A 94 3.81 -12.31 -8.03
CA LEU A 94 3.93 -12.40 -6.57
C LEU A 94 5.39 -12.36 -6.15
N ALA A 95 6.26 -13.15 -6.80
CA ALA A 95 7.69 -13.15 -6.50
C ALA A 95 8.32 -11.76 -6.72
N GLU A 96 7.98 -11.09 -7.82
CA GLU A 96 8.51 -9.75 -8.14
C GLU A 96 7.99 -8.69 -7.16
N ALA A 97 6.72 -8.77 -6.75
CA ALA A 97 6.14 -7.87 -5.76
C ALA A 97 6.82 -8.01 -4.40
N VAL A 98 7.03 -9.26 -3.94
CA VAL A 98 7.76 -9.56 -2.69
C VAL A 98 9.19 -9.02 -2.75
N GLN A 99 9.92 -9.32 -3.82
CA GLN A 99 11.30 -8.85 -3.99
C GLN A 99 11.39 -7.33 -3.99
N SER A 100 10.48 -6.66 -4.69
CA SER A 100 10.42 -5.21 -4.74
C SER A 100 10.10 -4.59 -3.37
N ALA A 101 9.10 -5.10 -2.66
CA ALA A 101 8.75 -4.62 -1.33
C ALA A 101 9.93 -4.73 -0.34
N HIS A 102 10.64 -5.85 -0.37
CA HIS A 102 11.80 -6.08 0.48
C HIS A 102 12.98 -5.16 0.16
N ARG A 103 13.22 -4.83 -1.12
CA ARG A 103 14.25 -3.84 -1.51
C ARG A 103 13.99 -2.47 -0.87
N HIS A 104 12.73 -2.09 -0.71
CA HIS A 104 12.31 -0.83 -0.09
C HIS A 104 12.11 -0.91 1.44
N GLY A 105 12.40 -2.07 2.05
CA GLY A 105 12.29 -2.29 3.48
C GLY A 105 10.85 -2.29 4.00
N LEU A 106 9.91 -2.79 3.19
CA LEU A 106 8.50 -2.97 3.54
C LEU A 106 8.23 -4.43 3.94
N GLU A 107 7.41 -4.66 4.97
CA GLU A 107 6.74 -5.95 5.14
C GLU A 107 5.72 -6.13 3.99
N PHE A 108 5.59 -7.34 3.44
CA PHE A 108 4.67 -7.61 2.32
C PHE A 108 3.68 -8.73 2.65
N TYR A 109 2.39 -8.44 2.51
CA TYR A 109 1.30 -9.36 2.79
C TYR A 109 0.45 -9.48 1.53
N ALA A 110 0.41 -10.67 0.94
CA ALA A 110 -0.55 -11.01 -0.10
C ALA A 110 -1.83 -11.50 0.59
N GLU A 111 -2.92 -10.77 0.42
CA GLU A 111 -4.20 -11.03 1.05
C GLU A 111 -5.14 -11.62 0.02
N ILE A 112 -5.56 -12.86 0.24
CA ILE A 112 -6.56 -13.54 -0.59
C ILE A 112 -7.94 -13.37 0.05
N ASN A 113 -8.88 -12.81 -0.70
CA ASN A 113 -10.29 -12.93 -0.34
C ASN A 113 -10.77 -14.32 -0.79
N PRO A 114 -11.18 -15.22 0.12
CA PRO A 114 -11.57 -16.57 -0.27
C PRO A 114 -12.91 -16.61 -1.01
N PHE A 115 -13.69 -15.52 -1.03
CA PHE A 115 -14.98 -15.48 -1.71
C PHE A 115 -14.84 -15.34 -3.23
N GLU A 116 -15.80 -15.90 -3.96
CA GLU A 116 -15.85 -15.80 -5.41
C GLU A 116 -15.97 -14.34 -5.83
N GLY A 117 -15.17 -13.92 -6.81
CA GLY A 117 -14.99 -12.52 -7.18
C GLY A 117 -13.72 -11.89 -6.60
N GLY A 118 -13.10 -12.50 -5.60
CA GLY A 118 -11.85 -11.99 -5.03
C GLY A 118 -12.07 -10.71 -4.23
N GLY A 119 -11.03 -9.88 -4.13
CA GLY A 119 -11.09 -8.64 -3.33
C GLY A 119 -11.76 -7.46 -4.01
N PHE A 120 -12.09 -7.58 -5.30
CA PHE A 120 -12.69 -6.55 -6.13
C PHE A 120 -14.04 -7.02 -6.67
N THR A 121 -14.99 -6.10 -6.88
CA THR A 121 -16.37 -6.34 -7.34
C THR A 121 -17.35 -6.94 -6.32
N ASP A 122 -17.55 -8.26 -6.31
CA ASP A 122 -18.66 -8.92 -5.64
C ASP A 122 -18.14 -9.94 -4.63
N VAL A 123 -18.58 -9.84 -3.37
CA VAL A 123 -18.41 -10.92 -2.41
C VAL A 123 -19.50 -11.95 -2.68
N LEU A 124 -19.24 -12.87 -3.60
CA LEU A 124 -20.20 -13.93 -3.90
C LEU A 124 -20.08 -15.03 -2.83
N PRO A 125 -21.21 -15.54 -2.30
CA PRO A 125 -21.18 -16.69 -1.41
C PRO A 125 -20.44 -17.85 -2.10
N HIS A 126 -19.52 -18.51 -1.36
CA HIS A 126 -18.66 -19.57 -1.91
C HIS A 126 -19.46 -20.57 -2.76
N SER A 127 -19.11 -20.71 -4.04
CA SER A 127 -19.44 -21.91 -4.79
C SER A 127 -18.28 -22.92 -4.79
N LEU A 128 -17.01 -22.49 -4.60
CA LEU A 128 -15.83 -23.39 -4.53
C LEU A 128 -14.62 -22.84 -3.75
N PRO A 129 -13.76 -23.69 -3.13
CA PRO A 129 -14.02 -25.06 -2.69
C PRO A 129 -14.51 -25.09 -1.24
N THR A 130 -15.49 -25.94 -0.98
CA THR A 130 -15.77 -26.39 0.39
C THR A 130 -14.61 -27.26 0.86
N PRO A 131 -14.16 -27.16 2.13
CA PRO A 131 -13.16 -28.07 2.65
C PRO A 131 -13.63 -29.52 2.47
N ASP A 132 -12.75 -30.39 2.00
CA ASP A 132 -13.00 -31.83 2.08
C ASP A 132 -13.25 -32.17 3.56
N ARG A 133 -14.33 -32.91 3.81
CA ARG A 133 -14.70 -33.36 5.16
C ARG A 133 -13.67 -34.30 5.75
#